data_AF-A0A3D5KQ60-F1
#
_entry.id   AF-A0A3D5KQ60-F1
#
_cell.length_a   1.000
_cell.length_b   1.000
_cell.length_c   1.000
_cell.angle_alpha   90.00
_cell.angle_beta   90.00
_cell.angle_gamma   90.00
#
_symmetry.space_group_name_H-M   'P 1'
#
loop_
_entity.id
_entity.type
_entity.pdbx_description
1 polymer ?
#
loop_
_entity_poly.entity_id
_entity_poly.type
_entity_poly.pdbx_seq_one_letter_code
_entity_poly.pdbx_strand_id
1 'polypeptide(L)' 'MPRFYILFVLVIGSLTAKAQVAKEKIIRDSLAIVQNDHERIELLIKLAKIVGTRSTDSAMQIGMNASLIAKKTENEKDQA' A
#
# COMPACT_ATOMS: atom_id res chain seq x y z
N MET A 1 30.77 -14.10 -23.56
CA MET A 1 29.41 -14.44 -23.06
C MET A 1 28.83 -13.36 -22.09
N PRO A 2 28.63 -12.07 -22.47
CA PRO A 2 27.92 -11.10 -21.61
C PRO A 2 26.51 -10.72 -22.09
N ARG A 3 26.11 -11.07 -23.33
CA ARG A 3 24.84 -10.64 -23.94
C ARG A 3 23.58 -11.24 -23.29
N PHE A 4 23.68 -12.42 -22.66
CA PHE A 4 22.55 -13.09 -22.01
C PHE A 4 22.17 -12.47 -20.64
N TYR A 5 23.13 -11.86 -19.94
CA TYR A 5 22.90 -11.28 -18.61
C TYR A 5 22.00 -10.03 -18.66
N ILE A 6 22.17 -9.20 -19.70
CA ILE A 6 21.39 -7.98 -19.89
C ILE A 6 19.91 -8.32 -20.20
N LEU A 7 19.68 -9.36 -21.00
CA LEU A 7 18.34 -9.86 -21.30
C LEU A 7 17.61 -10.40 -20.06
N PHE A 8 18.33 -11.11 -19.18
CA PHE A 8 17.75 -11.67 -17.95
C PHE A 8 17.31 -10.58 -16.96
N VAL A 9 18.12 -9.52 -16.80
CA VAL A 9 17.78 -8.38 -15.93
C VAL A 9 16.56 -7.60 -16.46
N LEU A 10 16.45 -7.45 -17.79
CA LEU A 10 15.32 -6.77 -18.45
C LEU A 10 14.00 -7.55 -18.28
N VAL A 11 14.05 -8.87 -18.36
CA VAL A 11 12.87 -9.75 -18.19
C VAL A 11 12.38 -9.73 -16.74
N ILE A 12 13.28 -9.78 -15.75
CA ILE A 12 12.90 -9.75 -14.33
C ILE A 12 12.34 -8.38 -13.93
N GLY A 13 12.95 -7.29 -14.38
CA GLY A 13 12.46 -5.93 -14.09
C GLY A 13 11.05 -5.65 -14.62
N SER A 14 10.64 -6.36 -15.68
CA SER A 14 9.31 -6.21 -16.28
C SER A 14 8.21 -7.00 -15.54
N LEU A 15 8.56 -8.14 -14.93
CA LEU A 15 7.60 -8.94 -14.15
C LEU A 15 7.22 -8.26 -12.82
N THR A 16 8.16 -7.59 -12.17
CA THR A 16 7.94 -6.95 -10.86
C THR A 16 7.00 -5.75 -10.96
N ALA A 17 7.06 -4.97 -12.06
CA ALA A 17 6.18 -3.83 -12.28
C ALA A 17 4.70 -4.24 -12.37
N LYS A 18 4.39 -5.35 -13.09
CA LYS A 18 3.00 -5.84 -13.21
C LYS A 18 2.46 -6.38 -11.87
N ALA A 19 3.30 -7.07 -11.10
CA ALA A 19 2.90 -7.58 -9.79
C ALA A 19 2.57 -6.45 -8.80
N GLN A 20 3.27 -5.31 -8.90
CA GLN A 20 3.07 -4.17 -8.01
C GLN A 20 1.75 -3.42 -8.30
N VAL A 21 1.38 -3.27 -9.59
CA VAL A 21 0.09 -2.68 -9.99
C VAL A 21 -1.09 -3.55 -9.55
N ALA A 22 -0.97 -4.88 -9.66
CA ALA A 22 -2.01 -5.79 -9.20
C ALA A 22 -2.22 -5.72 -7.68
N LYS A 23 -1.11 -5.65 -6.89
CA LYS A 23 -1.17 -5.50 -5.43
C LYS A 23 -1.84 -4.19 -5.00
N GLU A 24 -1.54 -3.09 -5.68
CA GLU A 24 -2.15 -1.78 -5.40
C GLU A 24 -3.67 -1.83 -5.61
N LYS A 25 -4.13 -2.43 -6.72
CA LYS A 25 -5.55 -2.55 -7.03
C LYS A 25 -6.28 -3.42 -5.99
N ILE A 26 -5.71 -4.58 -5.62
CA ILE A 26 -6.30 -5.46 -4.61
C ILE A 26 -6.45 -4.75 -3.27
N ILE A 27 -5.44 -3.97 -2.85
CA ILE A 27 -5.51 -3.22 -1.59
C ILE A 27 -6.57 -2.12 -1.65
N ARG A 28 -6.68 -1.38 -2.76
CA ARG A 28 -7.76 -0.38 -2.92
C ARG A 28 -9.14 -1.03 -2.89
N ASP A 29 -9.32 -2.14 -3.61
CA ASP A 29 -10.58 -2.89 -3.65
C ASP A 29 -10.91 -3.45 -2.24
N SER A 30 -9.91 -3.90 -1.48
CA SER A 30 -10.08 -4.36 -0.09
C SER A 30 -10.45 -3.21 0.86
N LEU A 31 -9.85 -2.03 0.67
CA LEU A 31 -10.10 -0.83 1.48
C LEU A 31 -11.55 -0.33 1.35
N ALA A 32 -12.20 -0.61 0.20
CA ALA A 32 -13.58 -0.26 -0.05
C ALA A 32 -14.59 -1.19 0.66
N ILE A 33 -14.17 -2.41 1.02
CA ILE A 33 -15.04 -3.45 1.59
C ILE A 33 -14.83 -3.60 3.10
N VAL A 34 -13.65 -3.24 3.62
CA VAL A 34 -13.32 -3.33 5.04
C VAL A 34 -14.15 -2.36 5.88
N GLN A 35 -14.90 -2.92 6.85
CA GLN A 35 -15.69 -2.16 7.82
C GLN A 35 -14.98 -2.01 9.18
N ASN A 36 -13.99 -2.85 9.47
CA ASN A 36 -13.23 -2.79 10.71
C ASN A 36 -12.11 -1.74 10.61
N ASP A 37 -12.10 -0.76 11.50
CA ASP A 37 -11.09 0.31 11.49
C ASP A 37 -9.66 -0.22 11.64
N HIS A 38 -9.45 -1.30 12.40
CA HIS A 38 -8.12 -1.90 12.57
C HIS A 38 -7.58 -2.49 11.26
N GLU A 39 -8.41 -3.26 10.54
CA GLU A 39 -8.05 -3.81 9.22
C GLU A 39 -7.89 -2.67 8.20
N ARG A 40 -8.67 -1.60 8.33
CA ARG A 40 -8.62 -0.44 7.44
C ARG A 40 -7.29 0.29 7.57
N ILE A 41 -6.82 0.49 8.81
CA ILE A 41 -5.51 1.08 9.10
C ILE A 41 -4.39 0.21 8.52
N GLU A 42 -4.45 -1.11 8.71
CA GLU A 42 -3.43 -2.02 8.18
C GLU A 42 -3.35 -1.98 6.64
N LEU A 43 -4.51 -1.95 5.96
CA LEU A 43 -4.59 -1.82 4.51
C LEU A 43 -4.09 -0.46 4.02
N LEU A 44 -4.40 0.63 4.74
CA LEU A 44 -3.87 1.97 4.42
C LEU A 44 -2.35 2.03 4.55
N ILE A 45 -1.76 1.40 5.58
CA ILE A 45 -0.30 1.33 5.74
C ILE A 45 0.34 0.51 4.60
N LYS A 46 -0.27 -0.61 4.21
CA LYS A 46 0.17 -1.42 3.06
C LYS A 46 0.08 -0.61 1.76
N LEU A 47 -0.99 0.15 1.57
CA LEU A 47 -1.16 1.02 0.41
C LEU A 47 -0.11 2.14 0.40
N ALA A 48 0.15 2.79 1.54
CA ALA A 48 1.15 3.84 1.66
C ALA A 48 2.55 3.33 1.30
N LYS A 49 2.93 2.11 1.70
CA LYS A 49 4.21 1.50 1.29
C LYS A 49 4.32 1.30 -0.22
N ILE A 50 3.26 0.84 -0.88
CA ILE A 50 3.25 0.64 -2.33
C ILE A 50 3.28 1.99 -3.06
N VAL A 51 2.41 2.92 -2.67
CA VAL A 51 2.34 4.25 -3.25
C VAL A 51 3.62 5.05 -3.00
N GLY A 52 4.28 4.87 -1.85
CA GLY A 52 5.52 5.56 -1.47
C GLY A 52 6.70 5.23 -2.37
N THR A 53 6.70 4.07 -3.02
CA THR A 53 7.70 3.76 -4.06
C THR A 53 7.52 4.59 -5.34
N ARG A 54 6.37 5.28 -5.51
CA ARG A 54 6.03 6.11 -6.68
C ARG A 54 5.86 7.59 -6.33
N SER A 55 5.29 7.90 -5.17
CA SER A 55 5.02 9.25 -4.70
C SER A 55 5.03 9.30 -3.17
N THR A 56 6.02 9.98 -2.61
CA THR A 56 6.18 10.19 -1.17
C THR A 56 5.01 11.00 -0.59
N ASP A 57 4.57 12.04 -1.31
CA ASP A 57 3.47 12.91 -0.85
C ASP A 57 2.14 12.15 -0.72
N SER A 58 1.83 11.31 -1.72
CA SER A 58 0.61 10.48 -1.69
C SER A 58 0.68 9.45 -0.55
N ALA A 59 1.86 8.86 -0.31
CA ALA A 59 2.04 7.93 0.81
C ALA A 59 1.89 8.60 2.17
N MET A 60 2.39 9.84 2.31
CA MET A 60 2.23 10.63 3.53
C MET A 60 0.75 10.94 3.81
N GLN A 61 -0.02 11.35 2.80
CA GLN A 61 -1.46 11.58 2.95
C GLN A 61 -2.23 10.31 3.36
N ILE A 62 -1.91 9.17 2.76
CA ILE A 62 -2.51 7.88 3.12
C ILE A 62 -2.14 7.49 4.55
N GLY A 63 -0.89 7.70 4.96
CA GLY A 63 -0.43 7.46 6.33
C GLY A 63 -1.09 8.38 7.35
N MET A 64 -1.29 9.65 7.03
CA MET A 64 -2.04 10.60 7.87
C MET A 64 -3.49 10.14 8.04
N ASN A 65 -4.15 9.70 6.98
CA ASN A 65 -5.51 9.15 7.06
C ASN A 65 -5.57 7.91 7.96
N ALA A 66 -4.59 7.01 7.86
CA ALA A 66 -4.49 5.85 8.75
C ALA A 66 -4.32 6.27 10.23
N SER A 67 -3.47 7.27 10.49
CA SER A 67 -3.24 7.80 11.84
C SER A 67 -4.47 8.50 12.42
N LEU A 68 -5.22 9.24 11.60
CA LEU A 68 -6.48 9.87 12.02
C LEU A 68 -7.54 8.84 12.40
N ILE A 69 -7.68 7.77 11.61
CA ILE A 69 -8.60 6.66 11.94
C ILE A 69 -8.14 5.98 13.24
N ALA A 70 -6.85 5.69 13.40
CA ALA A 70 -6.32 5.08 14.62
C ALA A 70 -6.62 5.92 15.87
N LYS A 71 -6.35 7.23 15.83
CA LYS A 71 -6.67 8.15 16.92
C LYS A 71 -8.16 8.22 17.21
N LYS A 72 -9.00 8.20 16.17
CA LYS A 72 -10.46 8.19 16.34
C LYS A 72 -10.91 6.90 17.04
N THR A 73 -10.45 5.75 16.58
CA THR A 73 -10.81 4.45 17.18
C THR A 73 -10.31 4.31 18.62
N GLU A 74 -9.14 4.86 18.95
CA GLU A 74 -8.62 4.92 20.32
C GLU A 74 -9.53 5.79 21.21
N ASN A 75 -9.87 6.98 20.75
CA ASN A 75 -10.73 7.91 21.49
C ASN A 75 -12.18 7.40 21.64
N GLU A 76 -12.69 6.61 20.69
CA GLU A 76 -13.99 5.95 20.80
C GLU A 76 -13.99 4.76 21.79
N LYS A 77 -12.84 4.09 21.97
CA LYS A 77 -12.69 3.05 23.00
C LYS A 77 -12.60 3.63 24.41
N ASP A 78 -11.95 4.78 24.57
CA ASP A 78 -11.83 5.44 25.88
C ASP A 78 -13.14 6.09 26.35
N GLN A 79 -14.13 6.24 25.45
CA GLN A 79 -15.45 6.83 25.72
C GLN A 79 -16.57 5.79 25.92
N ALA A 80 -16.30 4.49 25.75
CA ALA A 80 -17.26 3.39 25.87
C ALA A 80 -17.11 2.62 27.18
#